data_AF-A0AAV7IYZ9-F1
#
_entry.id   AF-A0AAV7IYZ9-F1
#
_cell.length_a   1.000
_cell.length_b   1.000
_cell.length_c   1.000
_cell.angle_alpha   90.00
_cell.angle_beta   90.00
_cell.angle_gamma   90.00
#
_symmetry.space_group_name_H-M   'P 1'
#
loop_
_entity.id
_entity.type
_entity.pdbx_description
1 polymer ?
#
loop_
_entity_poly.entity_id
_entity_poly.type
_entity_poly.pdbx_seq_one_letter_code
_entity_poly.pdbx_strand_id
1 'polypeptide(L)'
;TLDGFIFVVAPDGKIMYISETASVHLGLSQVELTGNSIYEYIHPVDHNEMHDVLNSPPPILNRSFLLPNAHGNIEIERAFFIRMKCVLAKRNAGLVTSGWK
;
A
#
# COMPACT_ATOMS: atom_id res chain seq x y z
N THR A 1 12.60 -14.03 5.82
CA THR A 1 11.82 -13.15 4.93
C THR A 1 10.84 -12.37 5.78
N LEU A 2 10.49 -11.13 5.41
CA LEU A 2 9.40 -10.40 6.08
C LEU A 2 8.09 -11.19 5.89
N ASP A 3 7.21 -11.14 6.89
CA ASP A 3 5.81 -11.58 6.74
C ASP A 3 5.00 -10.45 6.06
N GLY A 4 5.39 -10.14 4.84
CA GLY A 4 4.84 -9.04 4.06
C GLY A 4 5.71 -8.60 2.89
N PHE A 5 5.34 -7.46 2.35
CA PHE A 5 6.04 -6.78 1.28
C PHE A 5 6.02 -5.28 1.54
N ILE A 6 6.91 -4.56 0.88
CA ILE A 6 7.03 -3.10 1.00
C ILE A 6 6.66 -2.51 -0.35
N PHE A 7 6.00 -1.36 -0.32
CA PHE A 7 5.72 -0.57 -1.51
C PHE A 7 5.87 0.91 -1.20
N VAL A 8 6.14 1.69 -2.25
CA VAL A 8 6.25 3.15 -2.21
C VAL A 8 5.27 3.70 -3.22
N VAL A 9 4.40 4.60 -2.77
CA VAL A 9 3.37 5.24 -3.59
C VAL A 9 3.61 6.73 -3.62
N ALA A 10 3.47 7.34 -4.79
CA ALA A 10 3.44 8.79 -4.93
C ALA A 10 2.09 9.35 -4.41
N PRO A 11 2.01 10.66 -4.11
CA PRO A 11 0.76 11.28 -3.61
C PRO A 11 -0.44 11.13 -4.55
N ASP A 12 -0.20 10.98 -5.86
CA ASP A 12 -1.23 10.72 -6.87
C ASP A 12 -1.71 9.27 -6.92
N GLY A 13 -1.18 8.39 -6.06
CA GLY A 13 -1.52 6.97 -6.01
C GLY A 13 -0.68 6.08 -6.93
N LYS A 14 0.31 6.61 -7.66
CA LYS A 14 1.18 5.79 -8.52
C LYS A 14 2.14 4.92 -7.70
N ILE A 15 2.18 3.62 -8.00
CA ILE A 15 3.14 2.69 -7.40
C ILE A 15 4.53 2.96 -8.00
N MET A 16 5.42 3.56 -7.21
CA MET A 16 6.79 3.88 -7.63
C MET A 16 7.74 2.71 -7.42
N TYR A 17 7.46 1.90 -6.39
CA TYR A 17 8.22 0.69 -6.07
C TYR A 17 7.34 -0.31 -5.34
N ILE A 18 7.60 -1.59 -5.55
CA ILE A 18 7.07 -2.69 -4.74
C ILE A 18 8.11 -3.81 -4.69
N SER A 19 8.26 -4.47 -3.54
CA SER A 19 9.23 -5.55 -3.39
C SER A 19 8.78 -6.83 -4.11
N GLU A 20 9.73 -7.63 -4.59
CA GLU A 20 9.47 -8.91 -5.27
C GLU A 20 8.61 -9.87 -4.42
N THR A 21 8.70 -9.77 -3.10
CA THR A 21 7.93 -10.58 -2.15
C THR A 21 6.41 -10.38 -2.26
N ALA A 22 5.92 -9.32 -2.91
CA ALA A 22 4.49 -9.15 -3.18
C ALA A 22 3.90 -10.34 -3.96
N SER A 23 4.68 -10.96 -4.85
CA SER A 23 4.27 -12.17 -5.60
C SER A 23 3.90 -13.33 -4.68
N VAL A 24 4.62 -13.51 -3.59
CA VAL A 24 4.37 -14.58 -2.59
C VAL A 24 3.12 -14.29 -1.75
N HIS A 25 2.77 -13.01 -1.57
CA HIS A 25 1.68 -12.59 -0.67
C HIS A 25 0.36 -12.29 -1.37
N LEU A 26 0.41 -11.84 -2.63
CA LEU A 26 -0.73 -11.42 -3.45
C LEU A 26 -0.84 -12.19 -4.78
N GLY A 27 0.24 -12.83 -5.25
CA GLY A 27 0.27 -13.51 -6.54
C GLY A 27 0.46 -12.56 -7.73
N LEU A 28 0.78 -11.29 -7.46
CA LEU A 28 1.02 -10.25 -8.46
C LEU A 28 2.52 -9.94 -8.49
N SER A 29 3.09 -9.86 -9.69
CA SER A 29 4.52 -9.58 -9.86
C SER A 29 4.82 -8.08 -9.73
N GLN A 30 6.09 -7.76 -9.44
CA GLN A 30 6.55 -6.38 -9.37
C GLN A 30 6.32 -5.62 -10.69
N VAL A 31 6.54 -6.27 -11.83
CA VAL A 31 6.37 -5.66 -13.16
C VAL A 31 4.91 -5.36 -13.49
N GLU A 32 3.97 -6.18 -13.01
CA GLU A 32 2.54 -5.94 -13.19
C GLU A 32 2.02 -4.78 -12.34
N LEU A 33 2.67 -4.47 -11.22
CA LEU A 33 2.21 -3.49 -10.24
C LEU A 33 2.88 -2.13 -10.44
N THR A 34 4.18 -2.11 -10.73
CA THR A 34 4.97 -0.87 -10.77
C THR A 34 4.50 0.04 -11.90
N GLY A 35 4.32 1.32 -11.60
CA GLY A 35 3.88 2.34 -12.55
C GLY A 35 2.36 2.48 -12.67
N ASN A 36 1.58 1.51 -12.20
CA ASN A 36 0.13 1.56 -12.19
C ASN A 36 -0.41 2.30 -10.97
N SER A 37 -1.71 2.61 -10.99
CA SER A 37 -2.40 3.21 -9.85
C SER A 37 -2.67 2.17 -8.77
N ILE A 38 -2.36 2.49 -7.51
CA ILE A 38 -2.63 1.61 -6.37
C ILE A 38 -4.13 1.30 -6.22
N TYR A 39 -5.00 2.22 -6.66
CA TYR A 39 -6.46 2.08 -6.59
C TYR A 39 -6.99 0.94 -7.48
N GLU A 40 -6.23 0.47 -8.48
CA GLU A 40 -6.58 -0.71 -9.28
C GLU A 40 -6.46 -2.03 -8.49
N TYR A 41 -5.68 -2.01 -7.41
CA TYR A 41 -5.37 -3.18 -6.58
C TYR A 41 -5.94 -3.06 -5.16
N ILE A 42 -6.60 -1.95 -4.84
CA ILE A 42 -7.29 -1.73 -3.56
C ILE A 42 -8.80 -1.91 -3.74
N HIS A 43 -9.45 -2.53 -2.75
CA HIS A 43 -10.90 -2.68 -2.75
C HIS A 43 -11.59 -1.30 -2.77
N PRO A 44 -12.61 -1.04 -3.61
CA PRO A 44 -13.22 0.28 -3.74
C PRO A 44 -13.69 0.94 -2.44
N VAL A 45 -14.16 0.15 -1.48
CA VAL A 45 -14.57 0.64 -0.14
C VAL A 45 -13.41 1.27 0.64
N ASP A 46 -12.17 0.88 0.38
CA ASP A 46 -10.98 1.37 1.08
C ASP A 46 -10.31 2.54 0.33
N HIS A 47 -10.84 2.97 -0.83
CA HIS A 47 -10.25 4.06 -1.63
C HIS A 47 -10.21 5.39 -0.86
N ASN A 48 -11.27 5.71 -0.12
CA ASN A 48 -11.31 6.94 0.66
C ASN A 48 -10.26 6.94 1.77
N GLU A 49 -10.09 5.81 2.47
CA GLU A 49 -9.07 5.67 3.52
C GLU A 49 -7.65 5.79 2.95
N MET A 50 -7.38 5.16 1.80
CA MET A 50 -6.09 5.31 1.11
C MET A 50 -5.82 6.76 0.70
N HIS A 51 -6.83 7.43 0.14
CA HIS A 51 -6.73 8.82 -0.27
C HIS A 51 -6.40 9.73 0.91
N ASP A 52 -7.07 9.51 2.04
CA ASP A 52 -6.81 10.26 3.25
C ASP A 52 -5.41 9.97 3.80
N VAL A 53 -4.91 8.74 3.76
CA VAL A 53 -3.53 8.44 4.17
C VAL A 53 -2.50 9.18 3.30
N LEU A 54 -2.72 9.26 1.98
CA LEU A 54 -1.80 9.93 1.05
C LEU A 54 -1.84 11.46 1.15
N ASN A 55 -2.99 12.04 1.49
CA ASN A 55 -3.21 13.49 1.44
C ASN A 55 -3.43 14.15 2.80
N SER A 56 -3.60 13.37 3.87
CA SER A 56 -3.87 13.91 5.21
C SER A 56 -2.66 14.72 5.68
N PRO A 57 -2.88 15.96 6.12
CA PRO A 57 -1.83 16.70 6.80
C PRO A 57 -1.43 15.97 8.10
N PRO A 58 -0.19 16.14 8.57
CA PRO A 58 0.24 15.58 9.84
C PRO A 58 -0.72 15.97 10.97
N PRO A 59 -1.05 15.05 11.89
CA PRO A 59 -1.85 15.39 13.06
C PRO A 59 -1.14 16.50 13.85
N ILE A 60 -1.81 17.66 13.92
CA ILE A 60 -1.29 18.94 14.45
C ILE A 60 -1.02 18.87 15.98
N LEU A 61 -1.34 17.75 16.62
CA LEU A 61 -1.38 17.63 18.08
C LEU A 61 -0.01 17.35 18.73
N ASN A 62 1.03 16.97 17.98
CA ASN A 62 2.37 16.71 18.55
C ASN A 62 3.47 17.46 17.81
N ARG A 63 3.54 18.78 18.07
CA ARG A 63 4.49 19.72 17.49
C ARG A 63 5.97 19.38 17.77
N SER A 64 6.25 18.45 18.68
CA SER A 64 7.60 18.06 19.11
C SER A 64 8.28 17.01 18.20
N PHE A 65 7.53 16.27 17.38
CA PHE A 65 8.07 15.22 16.50
C PHE A 65 8.09 15.59 15.01
N LEU A 66 7.60 16.77 14.65
CA LEU A 66 7.43 17.22 13.25
C LEU A 66 8.46 18.27 12.84
N LEU A 67 9.65 18.29 13.47
CA LEU A 67 10.73 19.11 12.95
C LEU A 67 11.03 18.60 11.54
N PRO A 68 10.97 19.47 10.50
CA PRO A 68 11.38 19.09 9.17
C PRO A 68 12.80 18.53 9.29
N ASN A 69 13.04 17.35 8.71
CA ASN A 69 14.40 16.86 8.59
C ASN A 69 15.24 17.87 7.76
N ALA A 70 16.55 17.68 7.65
CA ALA A 70 17.44 18.63 6.96
C ALA A 70 17.02 18.98 5.51
N HIS A 71 16.11 18.19 4.93
CA HIS A 71 15.55 18.36 3.59
C HIS A 71 14.15 19.02 3.57
N GLY A 72 13.60 19.43 4.71
CA GLY A 72 12.27 20.03 4.80
C GLY A 72 11.12 19.02 4.82
N ASN A 73 11.39 17.72 4.88
CA ASN A 73 10.37 16.67 4.84
C ASN A 73 9.89 16.33 6.26
N ILE A 74 8.59 16.09 6.37
CA ILE A 74 7.93 15.64 7.60
C ILE A 74 7.68 14.14 7.45
N GLU A 75 8.30 13.34 8.31
CA GLU A 75 8.08 11.89 8.34
C GLU A 75 6.92 11.59 9.29
N ILE A 76 5.86 10.96 8.77
CA ILE A 76 4.64 10.69 9.53
C ILE A 76 4.40 9.19 9.49
N GLU A 77 4.45 8.56 10.66
CA GLU A 77 4.05 7.16 10.81
C GLU A 77 2.51 7.06 10.82
N ARG A 78 1.96 6.20 9.96
CA ARG A 78 0.52 5.91 9.88
C ARG A 78 0.30 4.41 9.86
N ALA A 79 -0.72 3.94 10.58
CA ALA A 79 -1.16 2.56 10.58
C ALA A 79 -2.65 2.51 10.24
N PHE A 80 -3.01 1.66 9.28
CA PHE A 80 -4.36 1.51 8.74
C PHE A 80 -4.47 0.12 8.08
N PHE A 81 -5.67 -0.30 7.73
CA PHE A 81 -5.91 -1.59 7.07
C PHE A 81 -6.50 -1.36 5.69
N ILE A 82 -6.00 -2.06 4.68
CA ILE A 82 -6.56 -2.03 3.33
C ILE A 82 -6.66 -3.43 2.78
N ARG A 83 -7.77 -3.71 2.09
CA ARG A 83 -7.95 -4.94 1.33
C ARG A 83 -7.29 -4.82 -0.03
N MET A 84 -6.34 -5.72 -0.30
CA MET A 84 -5.63 -5.76 -1.57
C MET A 84 -6.07 -6.93 -2.43
N LYS A 85 -6.10 -6.71 -3.75
CA LYS A 85 -6.38 -7.75 -4.73
C LYS A 85 -5.35 -8.86 -4.61
N CYS A 86 -5.83 -10.08 -4.52
CA CYS A 86 -5.02 -11.29 -4.40
C CYS A 86 -5.51 -12.32 -5.42
N VAL A 87 -4.56 -12.92 -6.15
CA VAL A 87 -4.82 -13.96 -7.15
C VAL A 87 -4.28 -15.34 -6.73
N LEU A 88 -3.71 -15.44 -5.53
CA LEU A 88 -3.29 -16.72 -4.96
C LEU A 88 -4.51 -17.57 -4.62
N ALA A 89 -4.45 -18.85 -4.97
CA ALA A 89 -5.48 -19.79 -4.59
C ALA A 89 -5.54 -19.92 -3.06
N LYS A 90 -6.76 -19.94 -2.51
CA LYS A 90 -6.97 -20.35 -1.13
C LYS A 90 -6.56 -21.82 -1.02
N ARG A 91 -5.64 -22.15 -0.11
CA ARG A 91 -5.23 -23.56 0.12
C ARG A 91 -6.51 -24.38 0.35
N ASN A 92 -6.67 -25.48 -0.38
CA ASN A 92 -7.83 -26.39 -0.41
C ASN A 92 -9.06 -26.00 -1.27
N ALA A 93 -9.01 -24.90 -2.05
CA ALA A 93 -10.15 -24.50 -2.89
C ALA A 93 -10.06 -24.93 -4.37
N GLY A 94 -8.90 -25.39 -4.85
CA GLY A 94 -8.71 -25.86 -6.25
C GLY A 94 -8.93 -24.80 -7.35
N LEU A 95 -9.39 -23.59 -7.00
CA LEU A 95 -9.73 -22.50 -7.89
C LEU A 95 -8.93 -21.25 -7.48
N VAL A 96 -8.21 -20.65 -8.43
CA VAL A 96 -7.69 -19.28 -8.33
C VAL A 96 -8.85 -18.32 -8.58
N THR A 97 -9.57 -17.94 -7.52
CA THR A 97 -10.55 -16.85 -7.63
C THR A 97 -9.83 -15.55 -7.31
N SER A 98 -9.87 -14.56 -8.21
CA SER A 98 -9.47 -13.19 -7.85
C SER A 98 -10.30 -12.75 -6.64
N GLY A 99 -9.62 -12.47 -5.52
CA GLY A 99 -10.23 -12.12 -4.25
C GLY A 99 -9.53 -10.94 -3.61
N TRP A 100 -9.99 -10.58 -2.42
CA TRP A 100 -9.42 -9.51 -1.61
C TRP A 100 -8.84 -10.13 -0.34
N LYS A 101 -7.58 -9.82 -0.03
CA LYS A 101 -6.88 -10.23 1.20
C LYS A 101 -6.90 -9.09 2.21
#